data_AF-A0AAV6JWG1-F1
#
_entry.id   AF-A0AAV6JWG1-F1
#
_cell.length_a   1.000
_cell.length_b   1.000
_cell.length_c   1.000
_cell.angle_alpha   90.00
_cell.angle_beta   90.00
_cell.angle_gamma   90.00
#
_symmetry.space_group_name_H-M   'P 1'
#
loop_
_entity.id
_entity.type
_entity.pdbx_description
1 polymer ?
#
loop_
_entity_poly.entity_id
_entity_poly.type
_entity_poly.pdbx_seq_one_letter_code
_entity_poly.pdbx_strand_id
1 'polypeptide(L)' 'MAESAANMGYAHVLSKKRAEANDALRKLPITIESRVIVGVAITQDAQKLDHFFSLDDEEKMIMVKKLGGVEVV' A
#
# COMPACT_ATOMS: atom_id res chain seq x y z
N MET A 1 -32.38 -4.54 -2.76
CA MET A 1 -31.66 -3.64 -1.82
C MET A 1 -30.39 -4.29 -1.26
N ALA A 2 -29.55 -4.94 -2.09
CA ALA A 2 -28.33 -5.64 -1.63
C ALA A 2 -27.03 -5.06 -2.21
N GLU A 3 -27.11 -4.23 -3.26
CA GLU A 3 -25.93 -3.67 -3.93
C GLU A 3 -25.26 -2.55 -3.12
N SER A 4 -26.02 -1.77 -2.35
CA SER A 4 -25.47 -0.64 -1.57
C SER A 4 -24.68 -1.10 -0.34
N ALA A 5 -25.06 -2.21 0.29
CA ALA A 5 -24.37 -2.75 1.47
C ALA A 5 -23.04 -3.44 1.10
N ALA A 6 -23.01 -4.17 -0.03
CA ALA A 6 -21.78 -4.74 -0.57
C ALA A 6 -20.78 -3.65 -0.97
N ASN A 7 -21.26 -2.53 -1.54
CA ASN A 7 -20.42 -1.43 -1.97
C ASN A 7 -19.86 -0.60 -0.79
N MET A 8 -20.64 -0.39 0.28
CA MET A 8 -20.16 0.22 1.53
C MET A 8 -19.15 -0.68 2.26
N GLY A 9 -19.38 -1.99 2.29
CA GLY A 9 -18.44 -2.96 2.85
C GLY A 9 -17.12 -2.97 2.09
N TYR A 10 -17.17 -2.94 0.75
CA TYR A 10 -15.99 -2.91 -0.10
C TYR A 10 -15.17 -1.62 0.09
N ALA A 11 -15.81 -0.45 0.11
CA ALA A 11 -15.13 0.83 0.34
C ALA A 11 -14.50 0.92 1.74
N HIS A 12 -15.17 0.37 2.77
CA HIS A 12 -14.65 0.32 4.13
C HIS A 12 -13.46 -0.64 4.26
N VAL A 13 -13.54 -1.82 3.64
CA VAL A 13 -12.44 -2.80 3.58
C VAL A 13 -11.23 -2.23 2.84
N LEU A 14 -11.44 -1.53 1.73
CA LEU A 14 -10.37 -0.87 0.98
C LEU A 14 -9.70 0.23 1.80
N SER A 15 -10.49 1.06 2.50
CA SER A 15 -9.97 2.12 3.35
C SER A 15 -9.14 1.56 4.51
N LYS A 16 -9.58 0.44 5.10
CA LYS A 16 -8.83 -0.28 6.13
C LYS A 16 -7.51 -0.85 5.58
N LYS A 17 -7.54 -1.56 4.44
CA LYS A 17 -6.34 -2.08 3.77
C LYS A 17 -5.34 -0.96 3.42
N ARG A 18 -5.83 0.22 3.00
CA ARG A 18 -4.97 1.39 2.73
C ARG A 18 -4.29 1.91 4.00
N ALA A 19 -5.01 1.95 5.13
CA ALA A 19 -4.42 2.34 6.40
C ALA A 19 -3.37 1.33 6.88
N GLU A 20 -3.65 0.03 6.76
CA GLU A 20 -2.72 -1.05 7.09
C GLU A 20 -1.46 -1.02 6.21
N ALA A 21 -1.58 -0.75 4.92
CA ALA A 21 -0.44 -0.63 4.02
C ALA A 21 0.42 0.61 4.35
N ASN A 22 -0.21 1.74 4.71
CA ASN A 22 0.52 2.92 5.16
C ASN A 22 1.26 2.73 6.49
N ASP A 23 0.73 1.89 7.39
CA ASP A 23 1.39 1.52 8.65
C ASP A 23 2.57 0.57 8.39
N ALA A 24 2.40 -0.42 7.52
CA ALA A 24 3.49 -1.30 7.08
C ALA A 24 4.63 -0.50 6.43
N LEU A 25 4.32 0.42 5.51
CA LEU A 25 5.31 1.32 4.92
C LEU A 25 6.00 2.22 5.97
N ARG A 26 5.35 2.52 7.11
CA ARG A 26 5.94 3.31 8.19
C ARG A 26 7.00 2.54 8.98
N LYS A 27 6.86 1.22 9.02
CA LYS A 27 7.77 0.32 9.73
C LYS A 27 9.02 0.00 8.91
N LEU A 28 8.94 0.15 7.58
CA LEU A 28 10.08 0.00 6.71
C LEU A 28 11.06 1.17 6.88
N PRO A 29 12.39 0.91 6.87
CA PRO A 29 13.41 1.95 6.95
C PRO A 29 13.56 2.64 5.59
N ILE A 30 12.54 3.39 5.17
CA ILE A 30 12.47 4.09 3.88
C ILE A 30 12.24 5.59 4.08
N THR A 31 12.64 6.40 3.09
CA THR A 31 12.45 7.85 3.14
C THR A 31 10.96 8.22 3.08
N ILE A 32 10.61 9.38 3.65
CA ILE A 32 9.24 9.89 3.65
C ILE A 32 8.72 10.07 2.21
N GLU A 33 9.57 10.54 1.29
CA GLU A 33 9.22 10.69 -0.12
C GLU A 33 8.87 9.34 -0.77
N SER A 34 9.73 8.33 -0.59
CA SER A 34 9.47 6.97 -1.10
C SER A 34 8.18 6.41 -0.52
N ARG A 35 7.93 6.62 0.77
CA ARG A 35 6.71 6.20 1.44
C ARG A 35 5.47 6.87 0.86
N VAL A 36 5.52 8.17 0.56
CA VAL A 36 4.39 8.90 -0.06
C VAL A 36 4.14 8.40 -1.48
N ILE A 37 5.19 8.28 -2.30
CA ILE A 37 5.06 7.83 -3.70
C ILE A 37 4.48 6.41 -3.75
N VAL A 38 5.04 5.49 -2.97
CA VAL A 38 4.61 4.08 -2.92
C VAL A 38 3.22 3.99 -2.32
N GLY A 39 2.96 4.69 -1.22
CA GLY A 39 1.64 4.76 -0.59
C GLY A 39 0.56 5.19 -1.59
N VAL A 40 0.80 6.25 -2.37
CA VAL A 40 -0.12 6.66 -3.43
C VAL A 40 -0.25 5.57 -4.50
N ALA A 41 0.86 5.02 -5.00
CA ALA A 41 0.87 4.03 -6.07
C ALA A 41 0.15 2.72 -5.71
N ILE A 42 0.30 2.22 -4.48
CA ILE A 42 -0.35 0.98 -4.03
C ILE A 42 -1.80 1.22 -3.59
N THR A 43 -2.13 2.39 -3.05
CA THR A 43 -3.50 2.65 -2.60
C THR A 43 -4.45 2.99 -3.75
N GLN A 44 -3.92 3.46 -4.88
CA GLN A 44 -4.67 3.68 -6.13
C GLN A 44 -4.98 2.39 -6.88
N ASP A 45 -4.20 1.33 -6.69
CA ASP A 45 -4.33 0.07 -7.43
C ASP A 45 -4.57 -1.10 -6.48
N ALA A 46 -5.79 -1.66 -6.52
CA ALA A 46 -6.17 -2.74 -5.61
C ALA A 46 -5.33 -4.01 -5.79
N GLN A 47 -4.78 -4.27 -6.99
CA GLN A 47 -3.90 -5.43 -7.21
C GLN A 47 -2.52 -5.19 -6.61
N LYS A 48 -1.97 -3.98 -6.73
CA LYS A 48 -0.70 -3.62 -6.07
C LYS A 48 -0.83 -3.62 -4.55
N LEU A 49 -1.97 -3.19 -4.03
CA LEU A 49 -2.27 -3.23 -2.59
C LEU A 49 -2.27 -4.68 -2.08
N ASP A 50 -2.98 -5.57 -2.78
CA ASP A 50 -3.07 -6.98 -2.38
C ASP A 50 -1.72 -7.70 -2.52
N HIS A 51 -0.99 -7.41 -3.60
CA HIS A 51 0.37 -7.90 -3.79
C HIS A 51 1.30 -7.42 -2.68
N PHE A 52 1.26 -6.14 -2.30
CA PHE A 52 2.07 -5.58 -1.21
C PHE A 52 1.87 -6.31 0.13
N PHE A 53 0.67 -6.79 0.43
CA PHE A 53 0.43 -7.60 1.64
C PHE A 53 0.95 -9.04 1.54
N SER A 54 1.15 -9.55 0.33
CA SER A 54 1.74 -10.87 0.10
C SER A 54 3.28 -10.86 0.13
N LEU A 55 3.90 -9.69 0.09
CA LEU A 55 5.35 -9.53 0.08
C LEU A 55 5.94 -9.52 1.50
N ASP A 56 7.13 -10.09 1.65
CA ASP A 56 7.95 -9.96 2.85
C ASP A 56 8.60 -8.56 2.95
N ASP A 57 9.16 -8.21 4.11
CA ASP A 57 9.74 -6.87 4.34
C ASP A 57 10.86 -6.53 3.34
N GLU A 58 11.72 -7.49 2.99
CA GLU A 58 12.76 -7.31 1.95
C GLU A 58 12.15 -7.01 0.57
N GLU A 59 11.12 -7.76 0.18
CA GLU A 59 10.45 -7.57 -1.11
C GLU A 59 9.68 -6.25 -1.17
N LYS A 60 9.06 -5.83 -0.06
CA LYS A 60 8.43 -4.52 0.07
C LYS A 60 9.46 -3.40 -0.11
N MET A 61 10.68 -3.55 0.41
CA MET A 61 11.75 -2.58 0.20
C MET A 61 12.19 -2.51 -1.27
N ILE A 62 12.26 -3.64 -1.98
CA ILE A 62 12.53 -3.68 -3.44
C ILE A 62 11.40 -2.99 -4.21
N MET A 63 10.15 -3.26 -3.84
CA MET A 63 8.97 -2.62 -4.43
C MET A 63 9.01 -1.11 -4.20
N VAL A 64 9.36 -0.68 -2.99
CA VAL A 64 9.52 0.73 -2.64
C VAL A 64 10.64 1.37 -3.46
N LYS A 65 11.78 0.69 -3.63
CA LYS A 65 12.89 1.17 -4.46
C LYS A 65 12.50 1.30 -5.95
N LYS A 66 11.74 0.34 -6.48
CA LYS A 66 11.23 0.37 -7.87
C LYS A 66 10.20 1.46 -8.12
N LEU A 67 9.29 1.68 -7.17
CA LEU A 67 8.18 2.63 -7.32
C LEU A 67 8.52 4.05 -6.87
N GLY A 68 9.33 4.18 -5.83
CA GLY A 68 9.75 5.45 -5.24
C GLY A 68 10.88 6.13 -5.99
N GLY A 69 11.62 5.40 -6.84
CA GLY A 69 12.71 5.95 -7.66
C GLY A 69 13.90 6.52 -6.89
N VAL A 70 13.92 6.37 -5.56
CA VAL A 70 14.94 6.94 -4.68
C VAL A 70 15.83 5.82 -4.12
N GLU A 71 17.13 6.04 -4.24
CA GLU A 71 18.18 5.25 -3.61
C GLU A 71 17.93 5.21 -2.10
N VAL A 72 17.76 4.01 -1.54
CA VAL A 72 17.73 3.79 -0.09
C VAL A 72 19.08 4.23 0.47
N VAL A 73 19.06 5.30 1.27
CA VAL A 73 20.19 5.80 2.09
C VAL A 73 20.52 4.85 3.23
#